data_AF-A0A7W1H5E0-F1
#
_entry.id   AF-A0A7W1H5E0-F1
#
_cell.length_a   1.000
_cell.length_b   1.000
_cell.length_c   1.000
_cell.angle_alpha   90.00
_cell.angle_beta   90.00
_cell.angle_gamma   90.00
#
_symmetry.space_group_name_H-M   'P 1'
#
loop_
_entity.id
_entity.type
_entity.pdbx_description
1 polymer ?
#
loop_
_entity_poly.entity_id
_entity_poly.type
_entity_poly.pdbx_seq_one_letter_code
_entity_poly.pdbx_strand_id
1 'polypeptide(L)' 'YKEVLESYKRAVQLTPNDAGMYSNMAVTYRKMGRYKEAVASCKQAISLRPDLSRGPQ' A
#
# COMPACT_ATOMS: atom_id res chain seq x y z
N TYR A 1 15.09 3.28 1.59
CA TYR A 1 13.70 3.42 1.07
C TYR A 1 13.47 2.74 -0.28
N LYS A 2 14.34 2.89 -1.30
CA LYS A 2 14.17 2.21 -2.61
C LYS A 2 14.19 0.68 -2.48
N GLU A 3 15.14 0.14 -1.74
CA GLU A 3 15.27 -1.29 -1.46
C GLU A 3 14.02 -1.86 -0.76
N VAL A 4 13.44 -1.09 0.16
CA VAL A 4 12.21 -1.45 0.88
C VAL A 4 11.01 -1.55 -0.08
N LEU A 5 10.92 -0.64 -1.06
CA LEU A 5 9.89 -0.71 -2.11
C LEU A 5 10.07 -1.91 -3.02
N GLU A 6 11.30 -2.32 -3.32
CA GLU A 6 11.55 -3.56 -4.08
C GLU A 6 11.13 -4.81 -3.28
N SER A 7 11.46 -4.85 -2.00
CA SER A 7 11.00 -5.93 -1.11
C SER A 7 9.47 -5.99 -1.06
N TYR A 8 8.79 -4.84 -0.95
CA TYR A 8 7.32 -4.81 -1.03
C TYR A 8 6.79 -5.21 -2.40
N LYS A 9 7.42 -4.82 -3.50
CA LYS A 9 7.00 -5.28 -4.84
C LYS A 9 7.12 -6.79 -5.01
N ARG A 10 8.15 -7.42 -4.44
CA ARG A 10 8.26 -8.89 -4.43
C ARG A 10 7.20 -9.52 -3.53
N ALA A 11 6.98 -8.94 -2.35
CA ALA A 11 5.94 -9.40 -1.43
C ALA A 11 4.55 -9.32 -2.08
N VAL A 12 4.19 -8.20 -2.72
CA VAL A 12 2.92 -8.03 -3.43
C VAL A 12 2.79 -8.98 -4.63
N GLN A 13 3.88 -9.42 -5.25
CA GLN A 13 3.82 -10.47 -6.29
C GLN A 13 3.52 -11.86 -5.69
N LEU A 14 3.98 -12.13 -4.47
CA LEU A 14 3.71 -13.38 -3.76
C LEU A 14 2.33 -13.38 -3.09
N THR A 15 1.93 -12.23 -2.53
CA THR A 15 0.67 -12.01 -1.82
C THR A 15 -0.01 -10.74 -2.32
N PRO A 16 -0.59 -10.77 -3.54
CA PRO A 16 -1.23 -9.59 -4.14
C PRO A 16 -2.47 -9.10 -3.39
N ASN A 17 -3.00 -9.89 -2.45
CA ASN A 17 -4.19 -9.57 -1.67
C ASN A 17 -3.87 -9.03 -0.27
N ASP A 18 -2.61 -8.73 0.03
CA ASP A 18 -2.21 -8.25 1.35
C ASP A 18 -2.29 -6.71 1.44
N ALA A 19 -3.41 -6.20 1.96
CA ALA A 19 -3.61 -4.77 2.17
C ALA A 19 -2.57 -4.12 3.12
N GLY A 20 -1.93 -4.91 3.98
CA GLY A 20 -0.86 -4.46 4.87
C GLY A 20 0.38 -4.02 4.10
N MET A 21 0.79 -4.80 3.09
CA MET A 21 1.91 -4.47 2.20
C MET A 21 1.69 -3.14 1.47
N TYR A 22 0.49 -2.94 0.90
CA TYR A 22 0.14 -1.69 0.22
C TYR A 22 0.10 -0.49 1.18
N SER A 23 -0.38 -0.68 2.41
CA SER A 23 -0.33 0.36 3.45
C SER A 23 1.11 0.74 3.79
N ASN A 24 2.00 -0.25 3.90
CA ASN A 24 3.40 0.03 4.23
C ASN A 24 4.17 0.66 3.06
N MET A 25 3.84 0.30 1.81
CA MET A 25 4.30 1.03 0.63
C MET A 25 3.82 2.48 0.65
N ALA A 26 2.55 2.74 0.98
CA ALA A 26 1.99 4.09 1.05
C ALA A 26 2.74 4.97 2.06
N VAL A 27 3.01 4.43 3.25
CA VAL A 27 3.82 5.12 4.29
C VAL A 27 5.23 5.40 3.79
N THR A 28 5.86 4.43 3.12
CA THR A 28 7.21 4.56 2.56
C THR A 28 7.26 5.65 1.48
N TYR A 29 6.29 5.67 0.56
CA TYR A 29 6.15 6.70 -0.47
C TYR A 29 5.92 8.08 0.13
N ARG A 30 5.09 8.18 1.18
CA ARG A 30 4.88 9.44 1.91
C ARG A 30 6.18 9.96 2.51
N LYS A 31 6.98 9.09 3.14
CA LYS A 31 8.31 9.45 3.69
C LYS A 31 9.32 9.89 2.61
N MET A 32 9.19 9.36 1.40
CA MET A 32 9.98 9.81 0.24
C MET A 32 9.48 11.13 -0.40
N GLY A 33 8.37 11.70 0.07
CA GLY A 33 7.71 12.85 -0.58
C GLY A 33 6.95 12.50 -1.86
N ARG A 34 6.78 11.21 -2.16
CA ARG A 34 6.09 10.70 -3.36
C ARG A 34 4.60 10.51 -3.07
N TYR A 35 3.90 11.61 -2.81
CA TYR A 35 2.49 11.58 -2.36
C TYR A 35 1.55 10.93 -3.37
N LYS A 36 1.78 11.11 -4.68
CA LYS A 36 0.95 10.49 -5.74
C LYS A 36 0.98 8.96 -5.66
N GLU A 37 2.16 8.38 -5.51
CA GLU A 37 2.34 6.93 -5.36
C GLU A 37 1.79 6.43 -4.03
N ALA A 38 1.95 7.21 -2.95
CA ALA A 38 1.37 6.87 -1.65
C ALA A 38 -0.16 6.73 -1.72
N VAL A 39 -0.83 7.69 -2.39
CA VAL A 39 -2.29 7.65 -2.58
C VAL A 39 -2.70 6.44 -3.43
N ALA A 40 -1.96 6.12 -4.49
CA ALA A 40 -2.24 4.96 -5.32
C ALA A 40 -2.14 3.64 -4.52
N SER A 41 -1.08 3.48 -3.71
CA SER A 41 -0.92 2.32 -2.82
C SER A 41 -2.03 2.25 -1.77
N CYS A 42 -2.41 3.39 -1.18
CA CYS A 42 -3.48 3.43 -0.19
C CYS A 42 -4.85 3.03 -0.80
N LYS A 43 -5.15 3.49 -2.03
CA LYS A 43 -6.34 3.07 -2.77
C LYS A 43 -6.36 1.58 -3.06
N GLN A 44 -5.22 0.99 -3.42
CA GLN A 44 -5.10 -0.46 -3.59
C GLN A 44 -5.35 -1.20 -2.27
N ALA A 45 -4.76 -0.75 -1.16
CA ALA A 45 -5.01 -1.35 0.16
C ALA A 45 -6.50 -1.36 0.52
N ILE A 46 -7.19 -0.23 0.29
CA ILE A 46 -8.64 -0.07 0.50
C ILE A 46 -9.43 -1.00 -0.42
N SER A 47 -9.02 -1.15 -1.67
CA SER A 47 -9.72 -2.02 -2.63
C SER A 47 -9.59 -3.51 -2.28
N LEU A 48 -8.48 -3.93 -1.67
CA LEU A 48 -8.22 -5.32 -1.29
C LEU A 48 -8.87 -5.68 0.05
N ARG A 49 -8.89 -4.75 1.00
CA ARG A 49 -9.65 -4.85 2.24
C ARG A 49 -10.63 -3.68 2.36
N PRO A 50 -11.80 -3.78 1.69
CA PRO A 50 -12.86 -2.79 1.87
C PRO A 50 -13.37 -2.74 3.31
N ASP A 51 -13.11 -3.81 4.08
CA ASP A 51 -13.41 -3.89 5.51
C ASP A 51 -12.66 -2.86 6.36
N LEU A 52 -11.44 -2.47 5.95
CA LEU A 52 -10.68 -1.39 6.61
C LEU A 52 -11.23 0.02 6.26
N SER A 53 -12.01 0.12 5.18
CA SER A 53 -12.57 1.36 4.63
C SER A 53 -14.07 1.49 4.86
N ARG A 54 -14.70 0.56 5.61
CA ARG A 54 -16.10 0.71 5.99
C ARG A 54 -16.19 1.75 7.11
N GLY A 55 -16.21 3.02 6.74
CA GLY A 55 -17.02 3.97 7.50
C GLY A 55 -18.45 3.42 7.52
N PRO A 56 -19.13 3.36 8.68
CA PRO A 56 -20.52 2.94 8.72
C PRO A 56 -21.33 3.91 7.86
N GLN A 57 -22.14 3.36 6.94
CA GLN A 57 -23.27 4.10 6.37
C GLN A 57 -24.34 4.27 7.45
#